data_AF-A0A5C9B5A1-F1
#
_entry.id   AF-A0A5C9B5A1-F1
#
_cell.length_a   1.000
_cell.length_b   1.000
_cell.length_c   1.000
_cell.angle_alpha   90.00
_cell.angle_beta   90.00
_cell.angle_gamma   90.00
#
_symmetry.space_group_name_H-M   'P 1'
#
loop_
_entity.id
_entity.type
_entity.pdbx_description
1 polymer ?
#
loop_
_entity_poly.entity_id
_entity_poly.type
_entity_poly.pdbx_seq_one_letter_code
_entity_poly.pdbx_strand_id
1 'polypeptide(L)'
;MPLSRLAAAHLAQQDWDVARDYYERALSLVPANAPVTLRTELHTGLGKAYSGLQRWPDAVQQFQRALSFAPQSVDATAGLNEALRRSPSAR
;
A
#
# COMPACT_ATOMS: atom_id res chain seq x y z
N MET A 1 -2.00 7.82 -15.59
CA MET A 1 -2.16 7.63 -14.13
C MET A 1 -3.59 7.85 -13.62
N PRO A 2 -4.64 7.22 -14.19
CA PRO A 2 -5.99 7.32 -13.62
C PRO A 2 -6.20 6.36 -12.43
N LEU A 3 -5.63 5.15 -12.48
CA LEU A 3 -5.94 4.09 -11.50
C LEU A 3 -5.43 4.39 -10.09
N SER A 4 -4.22 4.95 -9.93
CA SER A 4 -3.69 5.31 -8.60
C SER A 4 -4.50 6.44 -7.95
N ARG A 5 -5.01 7.38 -8.75
CA ARG A 5 -5.87 8.48 -8.27
C ARG A 5 -7.25 7.99 -7.87
N LEU A 6 -7.85 7.09 -8.66
CA LEU A 6 -9.11 6.43 -8.31
C LEU A 6 -8.97 5.59 -7.04
N ALA A 7 -7.89 4.80 -6.93
CA ALA A 7 -7.60 4.02 -5.74
C ALA A 7 -7.48 4.91 -4.48
N ALA A 8 -6.75 6.03 -4.59
CA ALA A 8 -6.61 6.99 -3.49
C ALA A 8 -7.94 7.64 -3.09
N ALA A 9 -8.82 7.92 -4.07
CA ALA A 9 -10.16 8.43 -3.80
C ALA A 9 -11.03 7.39 -3.06
N HIS A 10 -10.89 6.11 -3.38
CA HIS A 10 -11.58 5.03 -2.66
C HIS A 10 -11.01 4.81 -1.25
N LEU A 11 -9.70 5.00 -1.03
CA LEU A 11 -9.14 5.01 0.33
C LEU A 11 -9.78 6.10 1.20
N ALA A 12 -9.98 7.30 0.65
CA ALA A 12 -10.61 8.40 1.38
C ALA A 12 -12.09 8.12 1.72
N GLN A 13 -12.77 7.32 0.90
CA GLN A 13 -14.15 6.87 1.11
C GLN A 13 -14.24 5.61 1.99
N GLN A 14 -13.11 5.06 2.43
CA GLN A 14 -13.04 3.80 3.18
C GLN A 14 -13.53 2.57 2.40
N ASP A 15 -13.59 2.66 1.07
CA ASP A 15 -13.90 1.56 0.17
C ASP A 15 -12.66 0.68 -0.03
N TRP A 16 -12.24 -0.01 1.03
CA TRP A 16 -10.93 -0.64 1.10
C TRP A 16 -10.74 -1.76 0.05
N ASP A 17 -11.76 -2.57 -0.20
CA ASP A 17 -11.74 -3.62 -1.22
C ASP A 17 -11.55 -3.04 -2.63
N VAL A 18 -12.30 -1.98 -2.94
CA VAL A 18 -12.22 -1.32 -4.25
C VAL A 18 -10.86 -0.64 -4.43
N ALA A 19 -10.37 0.04 -3.39
CA ALA A 19 -9.05 0.64 -3.38
C ALA A 19 -7.95 -0.40 -3.61
N ARG A 20 -8.01 -1.55 -2.91
CA ARG A 20 -7.09 -2.68 -3.10
C ARG A 20 -7.06 -3.12 -4.56
N ASP A 21 -8.22 -3.40 -5.15
CA ASP A 21 -8.32 -3.91 -6.51
C ASP A 21 -7.71 -2.92 -7.52
N TYR A 22 -7.97 -1.62 -7.36
CA TYR A 22 -7.38 -0.61 -8.22
C TYR A 22 -5.85 -0.48 -8.03
N TYR A 23 -5.34 -0.59 -6.81
CA TYR A 23 -3.89 -0.56 -6.56
C TYR A 23 -3.18 -1.79 -7.13
N GLU A 24 -3.77 -2.98 -7.00
CA GLU A 24 -3.21 -4.21 -7.58
C GLU A 24 -3.18 -4.15 -9.11
N ARG A 25 -4.28 -3.69 -9.72
CA ARG A 25 -4.32 -3.45 -11.17
C ARG A 25 -3.30 -2.40 -11.58
N ALA A 26 -3.18 -1.30 -10.84
CA ALA A 26 -2.18 -0.28 -11.11
C ALA A 26 -0.76 -0.86 -11.05
N LEU A 27 -0.44 -1.67 -10.03
CA LEU A 27 0.85 -2.37 -9.89
C LEU A 27 1.14 -3.31 -11.05
N SER A 28 0.15 -4.08 -11.51
CA SER A 28 0.30 -5.01 -12.64
C SER A 28 0.63 -4.31 -13.97
N LEU A 29 0.28 -3.03 -14.07
CA LEU A 29 0.52 -2.19 -15.24
C LEU A 29 1.77 -1.32 -15.12
N VAL A 30 2.50 -1.37 -13.99
CA VAL A 30 3.70 -0.56 -13.78
C VAL A 30 4.81 -1.05 -14.71
N PRO A 31 5.32 -0.19 -15.62
CA PRO A 31 6.46 -0.55 -16.46
C PRO A 31 7.74 -0.84 -15.67
N ALA A 32 8.64 -1.64 -16.24
CA ALA A 32 9.93 -1.93 -15.60
C ALA A 32 10.76 -0.65 -15.37
N ASN A 33 10.71 0.31 -16.28
CA ASN A 33 11.38 1.62 -16.18
C ASN A 33 10.60 2.67 -15.37
N ALA A 34 9.48 2.30 -14.75
CA ALA A 34 8.70 3.25 -13.96
C ALA A 34 9.53 3.79 -12.78
N PRO A 35 9.33 5.06 -12.42
CA PRO A 35 10.04 5.67 -11.31
C PRO A 35 9.74 4.92 -10.01
N VAL A 36 10.77 4.78 -9.17
CA VAL A 36 10.70 4.10 -7.89
C VAL A 36 9.60 4.69 -6.99
N THR A 37 9.41 6.02 -7.06
CA THR A 37 8.34 6.74 -6.35
C THR A 37 6.95 6.20 -6.65
N LEU A 38 6.66 5.80 -7.89
CA LEU A 38 5.36 5.23 -8.25
C LEU A 38 5.13 3.89 -7.56
N ARG A 39 6.14 3.00 -7.53
CA ARG A 39 6.03 1.72 -6.82
C ARG A 39 5.88 1.93 -5.32
N THR A 40 6.62 2.88 -4.74
CA THR A 40 6.47 3.27 -3.34
C THR A 40 5.04 3.72 -3.03
N GLU A 41 4.48 4.64 -3.83
CA GLU A 41 3.12 5.15 -3.64
C GLU A 41 2.07 4.04 -3.76
N LEU A 42 2.19 3.18 -4.78
CA LEU A 42 1.24 2.09 -5.00
C LEU A 42 1.29 1.04 -3.89
N HIS A 43 2.48 0.62 -3.47
CA HIS A 43 2.61 -0.32 -2.35
C HIS A 43 2.16 0.31 -1.02
N THR A 44 2.41 1.60 -0.80
CA THR A 44 1.91 2.32 0.38
C THR A 44 0.38 2.39 0.38
N GLY A 45 -0.23 2.71 -0.76
CA GLY A 45 -1.69 2.76 -0.93
C GLY A 45 -2.33 1.39 -0.75
N LEU A 46 -1.73 0.34 -1.32
CA LEU A 46 -2.19 -1.03 -1.14
C LEU A 46 -2.07 -1.50 0.31
N GLY A 47 -0.99 -1.13 1.01
CA GLY A 47 -0.83 -1.38 2.44
C GLY A 47 -1.92 -0.68 3.28
N LYS A 48 -2.26 0.58 2.96
CA LYS A 48 -3.37 1.31 3.60
C LYS A 48 -4.71 0.62 3.35
N ALA A 49 -4.97 0.14 2.13
CA ALA A 49 -6.18 -0.63 1.81
C ALA A 49 -6.27 -1.93 2.62
N TYR A 50 -5.19 -2.70 2.68
CA TYR A 50 -5.14 -3.94 3.48
C TYR A 50 -5.31 -3.68 4.98
N SER A 51 -4.74 -2.60 5.51
CA SER A 51 -4.98 -2.17 6.89
C SER A 51 -6.46 -1.85 7.14
N GLY A 52 -7.13 -1.17 6.21
CA GLY A 52 -8.57 -0.90 6.29
C GLY A 52 -9.42 -2.18 6.29
N LEU A 53 -8.99 -3.20 5.55
CA LEU A 53 -9.57 -4.56 5.56
C LEU A 53 -9.19 -5.40 6.78
N GLN A 54 -8.41 -4.85 7.72
CA GLN A 54 -7.85 -5.56 8.87
C GLN A 54 -6.99 -6.79 8.48
N ARG A 55 -6.53 -6.83 7.23
CA ARG A 55 -5.60 -7.85 6.71
C ARG A 55 -4.18 -7.44 7.03
N TRP A 56 -3.87 -7.41 8.32
CA TRP A 56 -2.62 -6.85 8.83
C TRP A 56 -1.35 -7.53 8.28
N PRO A 57 -1.27 -8.86 8.12
CA PRO A 57 -0.10 -9.50 7.52
C PRO A 57 0.16 -9.04 6.07
N ASP A 58 -0.89 -8.89 5.28
CA ASP A 58 -0.78 -8.39 3.90
C ASP A 58 -0.34 -6.92 3.90
N ALA A 59 -0.90 -6.10 4.79
CA ALA A 59 -0.51 -4.70 4.95
C ALA A 59 0.98 -4.56 5.28
N VAL A 60 1.49 -5.35 6.22
CA VAL A 60 2.92 -5.40 6.59
C VAL A 60 3.78 -5.67 5.36
N GLN A 61 3.44 -6.69 4.56
CA GLN A 61 4.21 -7.02 3.36
C GLN A 61 4.24 -5.86 2.36
N GLN A 62 3.11 -5.17 2.15
CA GLN A 62 3.07 -4.05 1.21
C GLN A 62 3.86 -2.84 1.71
N PHE A 63 3.78 -2.51 3.01
CA PHE A 63 4.59 -1.44 3.56
C PHE A 63 6.09 -1.76 3.52
N GLN A 64 6.49 -3.00 3.78
CA GLN A 64 7.88 -3.44 3.61
C GLN A 64 8.37 -3.28 2.17
N ARG A 65 7.54 -3.64 1.17
CA ARG A 65 7.86 -3.40 -0.24
C ARG A 65 8.02 -1.91 -0.53
N ALA A 66 7.11 -1.06 -0.03
CA ALA A 66 7.24 0.38 -0.19
C ALA A 66 8.55 0.92 0.42
N LEU A 67 8.95 0.44 1.60
CA LEU A 67 10.21 0.83 2.25
C LEU A 67 11.45 0.28 1.56
N SER A 68 11.37 -0.86 0.87
CA SER A 68 12.47 -1.35 0.03
C SER A 68 12.79 -0.42 -1.14
N PHE A 69 11.77 0.31 -1.63
CA PHE A 69 11.89 1.31 -2.69
C PHE A 69 12.25 2.70 -2.14
N ALA A 70 11.64 3.09 -1.03
CA ALA A 70 11.91 4.36 -0.37
C ALA A 70 12.04 4.17 1.15
N PRO A 71 13.25 3.86 1.66
CA PRO A 71 13.49 3.60 3.08
C PRO A 71 13.12 4.76 4.00
N GLN A 72 13.13 5.99 3.47
CA GLN A 72 12.79 7.23 4.18
C GLN A 72 11.29 7.60 4.10
N SER A 73 10.44 6.72 3.57
CA SER A 73 8.99 6.99 3.50
C SER A 73 8.37 6.96 4.90
N VAL A 74 8.02 8.15 5.40
CA VAL A 74 7.34 8.32 6.69
C VAL A 74 5.99 7.62 6.70
N ASP A 75 5.23 7.75 5.60
CA ASP A 75 3.92 7.12 5.43
C ASP A 75 4.00 5.59 5.52
N ALA A 76 4.94 4.97 4.79
CA ALA A 76 5.09 3.51 4.80
C ALA A 76 5.62 3.02 6.15
N THR A 77 6.51 3.79 6.80
CA THR A 77 7.01 3.47 8.14
C THR A 77 5.89 3.51 9.18
N ALA A 78 5.06 4.57 9.17
CA ALA A 78 3.93 4.71 10.07
C ALA A 78 2.89 3.60 9.85
N GLY A 79 2.58 3.29 8.58
CA GLY A 79 1.69 2.20 8.20
C GLY A 79 2.19 0.83 8.65
N LEU A 80 3.49 0.55 8.49
CA LEU A 80 4.12 -0.68 8.94
C LEU A 80 4.01 -0.84 10.46
N ASN A 81 4.33 0.21 11.21
CA ASN A 81 4.28 0.19 12.67
C ASN A 81 2.87 -0.08 13.20
N GLU A 82 1.84 0.54 12.60
CA GLU A 82 0.45 0.25 12.96
C GLU A 82 0.07 -1.19 12.62
N ALA A 83 0.41 -1.64 11.41
CA ALA A 83 0.07 -3.00 10.96
C ALA A 83 0.76 -4.07 11.84
N LEU A 84 2.02 -3.87 12.24
CA LEU A 84 2.73 -4.78 13.16
C LEU A 84 2.10 -4.80 14.55
N ARG A 85 1.70 -3.65 15.09
CA ARG A 85 0.99 -3.58 16.38
C ARG A 85 -0.34 -4.35 16.36
N ARG A 86 -1.03 -4.34 15.21
CA ARG A 86 -2.31 -5.02 15.01
C ARG A 86 -2.15 -6.48 14.56
N SER A 87 -0.94 -6.88 14.14
CA SER A 87 -0.57 -8.25 13.74
C SER A 87 0.40 -8.88 14.74
N PRO A 88 -0.04 -9.23 15.97
CA PRO A 88 0.83 -9.80 17.01
C PRO A 88 1.46 -11.15 16.62
N SER A 89 1.01 -11.78 15.52
CA SER A 89 1.51 -13.05 14.99
C SER A 89 2.76 -12.96 14.11
N ALA A 90 3.28 -11.74 13.82
CA ALA A 90 4.42 -11.55 12.92
C ALA A 90 5.79 -11.51 13.62
N ARG A 91 5.89 -12.05 14.84
CA ARG A 91 7.15 -12.23 15.58
C ARG A 91 7.70 -13.63 15.40
#